data_AF-A0A182YT62-F1
#
_entry.id   AF-A0A182YT62-F1
#
_cell.length_a   1.000
_cell.length_b   1.000
_cell.length_c   1.000
_cell.angle_alpha   90.00
_cell.angle_beta   90.00
_cell.angle_gamma   90.00
#
_symmetry.space_group_name_H-M   'P 1'
#
loop_
_entity.id
_entity.type
_entity.pdbx_description
1 polymer ?
#
loop_
_entity_poly.entity_id
_entity_poly.type
_entity_poly.pdbx_seq_one_letter_code
_entity_poly.pdbx_strand_id
1 'polypeptide(L)'
;MTKEIMTNIINKLHEKGINVAGIVSDNCSSNISCWRELGAQDYMKPFFEHPVTKKNIYVFPDAPHLLKLLRNWLVDHGFHYKDKVISAKPLLDLIEVKNGKMYEEQQSYCPVLQLSHCGDTCHTKKN
;
A
#
# COMPACT_ATOMS: atom_id res chain seq x y z
N MET A 1 5.14 17.46 4.46
CA MET A 1 4.44 17.63 5.75
C MET A 1 5.50 17.66 6.85
N THR A 2 5.42 18.54 7.85
CA THR A 2 6.40 18.58 8.97
C THR A 2 5.73 18.28 10.30
N LYS A 3 6.53 17.90 11.29
CA LYS A 3 6.06 17.63 12.65
C LYS A 3 5.35 18.82 13.28
N GLU A 4 5.86 20.04 13.08
CA GLU A 4 5.31 21.26 13.67
C GLU A 4 3.91 21.55 13.12
N ILE A 5 3.76 21.46 11.79
CA ILE A 5 2.48 21.68 11.11
C ILE A 5 1.48 20.62 11.57
N MET A 6 1.88 19.34 11.61
CA MET A 6 1.00 18.26 12.05
C MET A 6 0.51 18.46 13.50
N THR A 7 1.43 18.81 14.41
CA THR A 7 1.11 19.05 15.81
C THR A 7 0.17 20.23 15.98
N ASN A 8 0.39 21.31 15.22
CA ASN A 8 -0.48 22.49 15.21
C ASN A 8 -1.90 22.15 14.74
N ILE A 9 -2.04 21.38 13.66
CA ILE A 9 -3.34 20.93 13.15
C ILE A 9 -4.07 20.09 14.22
N ILE A 10 -3.37 19.14 14.84
CA ILE A 10 -3.95 18.28 15.89
C ILE A 10 -4.43 19.13 17.08
N ASN A 11 -3.66 20.12 17.52
CA ASN A 11 -4.05 21.04 18.59
C ASN A 11 -5.30 21.84 18.22
N LYS A 12 -5.35 22.42 17.02
CA LYS A 12 -6.53 23.18 16.55
C LYS A 12 -7.79 22.32 16.45
N LEU A 13 -7.65 21.06 16.04
CA LEU A 13 -8.78 20.11 16.03
C LEU A 13 -9.24 19.77 17.45
N HIS A 14 -8.29 19.58 18.37
CA HIS A 14 -8.58 19.34 19.77
C HIS A 14 -9.33 20.52 20.44
N GLU A 15 -8.94 21.76 20.15
CA GLU A 15 -9.63 22.97 20.63
C GLU A 15 -11.10 23.04 20.17
N LYS A 16 -11.44 22.37 19.05
CA LYS A 16 -12.81 22.24 18.55
C LYS A 16 -13.53 21.00 19.09
N GLY A 17 -12.93 20.27 20.03
CA GLY A 17 -13.49 19.04 20.59
C GLY A 17 -13.38 17.82 19.68
N ILE A 18 -12.59 17.89 18.59
CA ILE A 18 -12.40 16.79 17.66
C ILE A 18 -11.26 15.89 18.16
N ASN A 19 -11.54 14.61 18.31
CA ASN A 19 -10.54 13.61 18.69
C ASN A 19 -9.88 12.99 17.45
N VAL A 20 -8.64 13.38 17.18
CA VAL A 20 -7.83 12.76 16.13
C VAL A 20 -7.30 11.42 16.64
N ALA A 21 -7.83 10.31 16.13
CA ALA A 21 -7.42 8.96 16.51
C ALA A 21 -6.35 8.36 15.59
N GLY A 22 -6.19 8.90 14.38
CA GLY A 22 -5.18 8.45 13.44
C GLY A 22 -5.01 9.38 12.25
N ILE A 23 -3.91 9.16 11.53
CA ILE A 23 -3.55 9.87 10.30
C ILE A 23 -3.26 8.85 9.20
N VAL A 24 -3.64 9.20 7.97
CA VAL A 24 -3.36 8.40 6.77
C VAL A 24 -2.55 9.25 5.80
N SER A 25 -1.45 8.73 5.27
CA SER A 25 -0.73 9.38 4.17
C SER A 25 -0.05 8.39 3.25
N ASP A 26 0.40 8.85 2.08
CA ASP A 26 1.23 8.04 1.21
C ASP A 26 2.57 7.69 1.86
N ASN A 27 3.28 6.74 1.25
CA ASN A 27 4.53 6.19 1.77
C ASN A 27 5.75 6.86 1.12
N CYS A 28 5.64 8.13 0.76
CA CYS A 28 6.80 8.85 0.27
C CYS A 28 7.84 9.04 1.40
N SER A 29 9.12 9.14 1.04
CA SER A 29 10.21 9.21 2.02
C SER A 29 10.07 10.37 3.02
N SER A 30 9.49 11.49 2.58
CA SER A 30 9.25 12.66 3.43
C SER A 30 8.17 12.40 4.49
N ASN A 31 7.08 11.69 4.13
CA ASN A 31 6.04 11.33 5.09
C ASN A 31 6.53 10.27 6.08
N ILE A 32 7.30 9.28 5.61
CA ILE A 32 7.93 8.28 6.50
C ILE A 32 8.85 8.97 7.52
N SER A 33 9.66 9.96 7.10
CA SER A 33 10.49 10.73 8.03
C SER A 33 9.63 11.49 9.05
N CYS A 34 8.56 12.14 8.59
CA CYS A 34 7.64 12.88 9.45
C CYS A 34 7.00 11.98 10.52
N TRP A 35 6.57 10.77 10.16
CA TRP A 35 6.00 9.80 11.11
C TRP A 35 7.00 9.43 12.21
N ARG A 36 8.25 9.17 11.82
CA ARG A 36 9.34 8.85 12.75
C ARG A 36 9.66 10.02 13.69
N GLU A 37 9.67 11.25 13.17
CA GLU A 37 9.87 12.47 13.96
C GLU A 37 8.73 12.73 14.96
N LEU A 38 7.50 12.32 14.62
CA LEU A 38 6.34 12.35 15.51
C LEU A 38 6.42 11.29 16.60
N GLY A 39 7.14 10.19 16.36
CA GLY A 39 7.37 9.11 17.32
C GLY A 39 6.77 7.76 16.94
N ALA A 40 6.13 7.67 15.77
CA ALA A 40 5.68 6.41 15.17
C ALA A 40 6.87 5.79 14.41
N GLN A 41 7.50 4.77 14.99
CA GLN A 41 8.81 4.28 14.53
C GLN A 41 8.68 3.13 13.53
N ASP A 42 7.76 2.19 13.80
CA ASP A 42 7.61 0.96 13.02
C ASP A 42 6.24 0.31 13.25
N TYR A 43 6.06 -0.92 12.77
CA TYR A 43 4.84 -1.70 12.94
C TYR A 43 4.57 -2.15 14.38
N MET A 44 5.58 -2.18 15.26
CA MET A 44 5.44 -2.49 16.69
C MET A 44 4.98 -1.26 17.47
N LYS A 45 5.41 -0.07 17.04
CA LYS A 45 4.96 1.22 17.58
C LYS A 45 4.39 2.12 16.46
N PRO A 46 3.20 1.79 15.93
CA PRO A 46 2.59 2.50 14.78
C PRO A 46 1.82 3.76 15.23
N PHE A 47 2.24 4.40 16.32
CA PHE A 47 1.52 5.53 16.90
C PHE A 47 2.45 6.51 17.60
N PHE A 48 1.94 7.71 17.80
CA PHE A 48 2.53 8.71 18.69
C PHE A 48 1.46 9.27 19.64
N GLU A 49 1.88 9.90 20.72
CA GLU A 49 0.96 10.46 21.70
C GLU A 49 0.43 11.83 21.26
N HIS A 50 -0.88 12.03 21.43
CA HIS A 50 -1.51 13.32 21.23
C HIS A 50 -0.86 14.36 22.16
N PRO A 51 -0.48 15.55 21.66
CA PRO A 51 0.26 16.56 22.43
C PRO A 51 -0.41 16.94 23.75
N VAL A 52 -1.74 17.15 23.72
CA VAL A 52 -2.57 17.52 24.88
C VAL A 52 -3.11 16.31 25.65
N THR A 53 -3.91 15.44 25.02
CA THR A 53 -4.66 14.37 25.71
C THR A 53 -3.85 13.12 26.05
N LYS A 54 -2.63 12.98 25.50
CA LYS A 54 -1.77 11.78 25.59
C LYS A 54 -2.39 10.50 25.05
N LYS A 55 -3.54 10.57 24.37
CA LYS A 55 -4.13 9.43 23.65
C LYS A 55 -3.27 9.09 22.43
N ASN A 56 -3.23 7.81 22.08
CA ASN A 56 -2.50 7.37 20.90
C ASN A 56 -3.17 7.87 19.61
N ILE A 57 -2.35 8.38 18.70
CA ILE A 57 -2.69 8.71 17.33
C ILE A 57 -1.96 7.72 16.43
N TYR A 58 -2.72 6.86 15.76
CA TYR A 58 -2.17 5.80 14.91
C TYR A 58 -1.82 6.33 13.52
N VAL A 59 -0.72 5.86 12.96
CA VAL A 59 -0.27 6.22 11.62
C VAL A 59 -0.55 5.05 10.68
N PHE A 60 -1.28 5.33 9.60
CA PHE A 60 -1.60 4.34 8.59
C PHE A 60 -0.99 4.73 7.24
N PRO A 61 -0.22 3.85 6.62
CA PRO A 61 0.16 4.01 5.22
C PRO A 61 -1.07 3.85 4.31
N ASP A 62 -1.06 4.52 3.15
CA ASP A 62 -2.08 4.35 2.11
C ASP A 62 -2.05 2.91 1.56
N ALA A 63 -3.04 2.10 1.98
CA ALA A 63 -3.11 0.68 1.67
C ALA A 63 -3.23 0.39 0.15
N PRO A 64 -4.09 1.08 -0.62
CA PRO A 64 -4.07 1.00 -2.08
C PRO A 64 -2.68 1.21 -2.70
N HIS A 65 -1.94 2.22 -2.22
CA HIS A 65 -0.60 2.50 -2.74
C HIS A 65 0.38 1.36 -2.44
N LEU A 66 0.31 0.78 -1.22
CA LEU A 66 1.10 -0.38 -0.83
C LEU A 66 0.83 -1.60 -1.71
N LEU A 67 -0.44 -1.92 -1.96
CA LEU A 67 -0.83 -3.05 -2.82
C LEU A 67 -0.33 -2.88 -4.25
N LYS A 68 -0.40 -1.65 -4.78
CA LYS A 68 0.14 -1.33 -6.10
C LYS A 68 1.66 -1.49 -6.17
N LEU A 69 2.40 -1.05 -5.15
CA LEU A 69 3.85 -1.27 -5.08
C LEU A 69 4.19 -2.75 -4.99
N LEU A 70 3.45 -3.51 -4.18
CA LEU A 70 3.62 -4.96 -4.07
C LEU A 70 3.38 -5.64 -5.42
N ARG A 71 2.30 -5.29 -6.14
CA ARG A 71 2.04 -5.78 -7.50
C ARG A 71 3.20 -5.47 -8.44
N ASN A 72 3.70 -4.23 -8.44
CA ASN A 72 4.80 -3.83 -9.31
C ASN A 72 6.06 -4.65 -9.02
N TRP A 73 6.42 -4.85 -7.74
CA TRP A 73 7.56 -5.69 -7.37
C TRP A 73 7.36 -7.15 -7.79
N LEU A 74 6.17 -7.72 -7.63
CA LEU A 74 5.87 -9.09 -8.07
C LEU A 74 6.10 -9.28 -9.57
N VAL A 75 5.66 -8.32 -10.37
CA VAL A 75 5.81 -8.33 -11.83
C VAL A 75 7.25 -8.09 -12.25
N ASP A 76 7.88 -7.05 -11.71
CA ASP A 76 9.18 -6.57 -12.19
C ASP A 76 10.34 -7.47 -11.68
N HIS A 77 10.20 -8.07 -10.49
CA HIS A 77 11.30 -8.78 -9.80
C HIS A 77 10.90 -10.12 -9.18
N GLY A 78 9.71 -10.23 -8.59
CA GLY A 78 9.31 -11.35 -7.74
C GLY A 78 9.80 -11.22 -6.30
N PHE A 79 9.56 -12.25 -5.49
CA PHE A 79 9.88 -12.29 -4.06
C PHE A 79 10.62 -13.58 -3.67
N HIS A 80 11.53 -13.46 -2.71
CA HIS A 80 12.10 -14.63 -2.04
C HIS A 80 11.27 -14.95 -0.79
N TYR A 81 10.76 -16.18 -0.70
CA TYR A 81 9.99 -16.66 0.45
C TYR A 81 10.33 -18.11 0.74
N LYS A 82 10.91 -18.37 1.93
CA LYS A 82 11.31 -19.71 2.38
C LYS A 82 12.08 -20.49 1.30
N ASP A 83 13.17 -19.89 0.82
CA ASP A 83 14.06 -20.40 -0.24
C ASP A 83 13.41 -20.64 -1.62
N LYS A 84 12.18 -20.15 -1.82
CA LYS A 84 11.50 -20.19 -3.11
C LYS A 84 11.40 -18.79 -3.70
N VAL A 85 11.52 -18.71 -5.03
CA VAL A 85 11.25 -17.49 -5.78
C VAL A 85 9.79 -17.51 -6.23
N ILE A 86 9.02 -16.56 -5.74
CA ILE A 86 7.65 -16.28 -6.18
C ILE A 86 7.72 -15.22 -7.27
N SER A 87 7.34 -15.55 -8.50
CA SER A 87 7.35 -14.62 -9.63
C SER A 87 5.97 -14.50 -10.27
N ALA A 88 5.79 -13.50 -11.13
CA ALA A 88 4.57 -13.34 -11.91
C ALA A 88 4.41 -14.37 -13.04
N LYS A 89 5.42 -15.22 -13.32
CA LYS A 89 5.40 -16.17 -14.45
C LYS A 89 4.17 -17.10 -14.46
N PRO A 90 3.79 -17.76 -13.35
CA PRO A 90 2.60 -18.62 -13.35
C PRO A 90 1.30 -17.87 -13.68
N LEU A 91 1.23 -16.57 -13.38
CA LEU A 91 0.08 -15.72 -13.73
C LEU A 91 0.08 -15.41 -15.23
N LEU A 92 1.24 -15.14 -15.82
CA LEU A 92 1.39 -14.91 -17.26
C LEU A 92 1.07 -16.18 -18.05
N ASP A 93 1.62 -17.33 -17.64
CA ASP A 93 1.35 -18.63 -18.26
C ASP A 93 -0.17 -18.94 -18.24
N LEU A 94 -0.87 -18.61 -17.14
CA LEU A 94 -2.33 -18.75 -17.05
C LEU A 94 -3.08 -17.85 -18.04
N ILE A 95 -2.63 -16.62 -18.24
CA ILE A 95 -3.22 -15.68 -19.20
C ILE A 95 -2.95 -16.16 -20.64
N GLU A 96 -1.75 -16.65 -20.94
CA GLU A 96 -1.42 -17.21 -22.25
C GLU A 96 -2.26 -18.44 -22.57
N VAL A 97 -2.44 -19.35 -21.62
CA VAL A 97 -3.32 -20.53 -21.78
C VAL A 97 -4.77 -20.10 -22.02
N LYS A 98 -5.24 -19.05 -21.34
CA LYS A 98 -6.58 -18.47 -21.58
C LYS A 98 -6.70 -17.87 -22.99
N ASN A 99 -5.67 -17.18 -23.48
CA ASN A 99 -5.68 -16.51 -24.78
C ASN A 99 -5.40 -17.46 -25.97
N GLY A 100 -4.62 -18.52 -25.75
CA GLY A 100 -4.21 -19.50 -26.77
C GLY A 100 -5.17 -20.68 -26.92
N LYS A 101 -6.13 -20.88 -26.01
CA LYS A 101 -7.16 -21.92 -26.13
C LYS A 101 -8.35 -21.44 -26.97
N MET A 102 -8.31 -21.78 -28.25
CA MET A 102 -9.50 -22.18 -29.01
C MET A 102 -9.84 -23.64 -28.64
N TYR A 103 -10.51 -23.94 -27.52
CA TYR A 103 -11.24 -25.23 -27.36
C TYR A 103 -12.29 -25.15 -26.23
N GLU A 104 -13.52 -25.45 -26.67
CA GLU A 104 -14.72 -25.99 -26.01
C GLU A 104 -14.85 -25.88 -24.47
N GLU A 105 -15.89 -25.15 -24.08
CA GLU A 105 -16.66 -25.31 -22.84
C GLU A 105 -15.87 -25.74 -21.59
N GLN A 106 -14.95 -24.92 -21.12
CA GLN A 106 -14.55 -24.97 -19.72
C GLN A 106 -14.61 -23.59 -19.09
N GLN A 107 -15.49 -23.50 -18.09
CA GLN A 107 -15.77 -22.35 -17.25
C GLN A 107 -14.49 -21.61 -16.88
N SER A 108 -14.42 -20.33 -17.23
CA SER A 108 -13.25 -19.49 -16.97
C SER A 108 -13.01 -19.37 -15.46
N TYR A 109 -12.02 -20.09 -14.94
CA TYR A 109 -11.66 -20.07 -13.52
C TYR A 109 -11.14 -18.68 -13.05
N CYS A 110 -10.76 -17.80 -13.98
CA CYS A 110 -10.31 -16.42 -13.67
C CYS A 110 -10.76 -15.43 -14.78
N PRO A 111 -12.01 -14.94 -14.73
CA PRO A 111 -12.55 -14.09 -15.79
C PRO A 111 -11.90 -12.70 -15.83
N VAL A 112 -11.49 -12.17 -14.67
CA VAL A 112 -11.01 -10.79 -14.52
C VAL A 112 -9.55 -10.61 -14.93
N LEU A 113 -8.68 -11.62 -14.74
CA LEU A 113 -7.24 -11.48 -15.04
C LEU A 113 -6.98 -11.40 -16.55
N GLN A 114 -6.19 -10.40 -16.94
CA GLN A 114 -5.78 -10.06 -18.31
C GLN A 114 -4.35 -9.51 -18.29
N LEU A 115 -3.64 -9.52 -19.43
CA LEU A 115 -2.25 -9.00 -19.53
C LEU A 115 -2.09 -7.58 -18.98
N SER A 116 -3.07 -6.71 -19.22
CA SER A 116 -3.10 -5.33 -18.70
C SER A 116 -2.92 -5.22 -17.17
N HIS A 117 -3.32 -6.24 -16.41
CA HIS A 117 -3.18 -6.28 -14.94
C HIS A 117 -1.73 -6.52 -14.51
N CYS A 118 -0.93 -7.14 -15.37
CA CYS A 118 0.52 -7.30 -15.18
C CYS A 118 1.29 -6.02 -15.51
N GLY A 119 0.64 -4.93 -15.94
CA GLY A 119 1.23 -3.59 -15.93
C GLY A 119 2.21 -3.34 -17.07
N ASP A 120 1.76 -3.53 -18.30
CA ASP A 120 2.57 -3.38 -19.52
C ASP A 120 3.01 -1.92 -19.82
N THR A 121 2.36 -0.92 -19.21
CA THR A 121 2.65 0.51 -19.44
C THR A 121 2.68 1.34 -18.15
N CYS A 122 3.36 2.49 -18.19
CA CYS A 122 3.37 3.47 -17.09
C CYS A 122 1.96 3.96 -16.70
N HIS A 123 1.00 3.98 -17.62
CA HIS A 123 -0.39 4.37 -17.35
C HIS A 123 -1.14 3.27 -16.61
N THR A 124 -0.96 2.00 -17.01
CA THR A 124 -1.60 0.85 -16.35
C THR A 124 -1.00 0.52 -14.98
N LYS A 125 0.24 0.97 -14.68
CA LYS A 125 0.86 0.81 -13.36
C LYS A 125 0.27 1.73 -12.28
N LYS A 126 -0.50 2.76 -12.64
CA LYS A 126 -1.16 3.69 -11.69
C LYS A 126 -2.49 3.18 -11.16
N ASN A 127 -3.18 2.38 -11.96
CA ASN A 127 -4.43 1.69 -11.64
C ASN A 127 -4.12 0.33 -11.00
#